data_AF-A0A4Y2TMX2-F1
#
_entry.id   AF-A0A4Y2TMX2-F1
#
_cell.length_a   1.000
_cell.length_b   1.000
_cell.length_c   1.000
_cell.angle_alpha   90.00
_cell.angle_beta   90.00
_cell.angle_gamma   90.00
#
_symmetry.space_group_name_H-M   'P 1'
#
loop_
_entity.id
_entity.type
_entity.pdbx_description
1 polymer ?
#
loop_
_entity_poly.entity_id
_entity_poly.type
_entity_poly.pdbx_seq_one_letter_code
_entity_poly.pdbx_strand_id
1 'polypeptide(L)'
;MSHTLLDNVNIVIDTGSTLSLISADIVNKLNLPRQHTSPVRRKSAHLEQIFKIYEEENIKLKFSKCVFAKDKTNFLGYEIKEGCITPDNHNIENIKKLQPPKNVKQLQGFLGSVNVYNKFIYSYAKIREPLNQLLKKNKQWHWTAECQEAFELLRNKLVTKPVLQLYDPKLPLHVFCDAFKVAIGAVLKQPDSSGNLHPVSYHSRTLRSYEKNYCITELECLAIVDALDKFYYYLHGKKFIIHTDRAALVWIKNVKNLRGRLFRWSLKLSMFDYEVKYLKGTANVEADMLSRHPTAQYIQHSVHLLELDEIKTHQNLDNLDYSKYKKINDVLVLKKKNLFKIVVPFSLRRKILQNTHEQFGHPGTQKMINLIAPQYYWPHINQDILVFVKHCDVCQLNKKKRQKRFGLLQTVPPTDRPFEYLSIDTVGGFNYYNSTKKYLHLVIHHASRYVWAFPSKSETTEAYANCLKQVFHIQVSTKLLSDRNGAFTSSKFKRFL
;
A
#
# COMPACT_ATOMS: atom_id res chain seq x y z
N MET A 1 -33.25 -36.66 8.03
CA MET A 1 -31.93 -36.24 8.54
C MET A 1 -30.96 -36.33 7.38
N SER A 2 -30.55 -35.19 6.82
CA SER A 2 -29.62 -35.13 5.69
C SER A 2 -28.22 -35.54 6.15
N HIS A 3 -27.70 -36.64 5.62
CA HIS A 3 -26.32 -37.06 5.86
C HIS A 3 -25.37 -36.20 5.00
N THR A 4 -24.57 -35.36 5.65
CA THR A 4 -23.52 -34.60 4.96
C THR A 4 -22.23 -35.42 4.97
N LEU A 5 -21.96 -36.13 3.88
CA LEU A 5 -20.66 -36.74 3.62
C LEU A 5 -19.69 -35.64 3.18
N LEU A 6 -18.69 -35.34 4.02
CA LEU A 6 -17.60 -34.45 3.64
C LEU A 6 -16.63 -35.20 2.74
N ASP A 7 -16.73 -34.95 1.43
CA ASP A 7 -15.74 -35.42 0.47
C ASP A 7 -14.46 -34.57 0.56
N ASN A 8 -13.39 -35.19 1.05
CA ASN A 8 -12.03 -34.68 1.23
C ASN A 8 -11.79 -33.88 2.53
N VAL A 9 -11.61 -34.59 3.64
CA VAL A 9 -11.07 -34.02 4.89
C VAL A 9 -9.63 -34.50 5.07
N ASN A 10 -8.67 -33.63 4.75
CA ASN A 10 -7.25 -33.84 5.10
C ASN A 10 -6.99 -33.16 6.45
N ILE A 11 -6.94 -33.93 7.53
CA ILE A 11 -6.64 -33.40 8.88
C ILE A 11 -5.12 -33.38 9.08
N VAL A 12 -4.53 -32.18 9.12
CA VAL A 12 -3.10 -31.98 9.33
C VAL A 12 -2.88 -31.30 10.68
N ILE A 13 -2.11 -31.93 11.58
CA ILE A 13 -1.68 -31.33 12.86
C ILE A 13 -0.16 -31.18 12.82
N ASP A 14 0.32 -29.99 12.46
CA ASP A 14 1.73 -29.59 12.55
C ASP A 14 1.98 -28.72 13.79
N THR A 15 3.05 -29.01 14.51
CA THR A 15 3.34 -28.57 15.89
C THR A 15 4.14 -27.27 15.99
N GLY A 16 4.26 -26.47 14.93
CA GLY A 16 4.97 -25.19 14.96
C GLY A 16 4.23 -24.08 15.70
N SER A 17 2.99 -23.78 15.31
CA SER A 17 2.26 -22.61 15.86
C SER A 17 0.81 -22.49 15.37
N THR A 18 0.08 -23.60 15.46
CA THR A 18 -1.39 -23.72 15.24
C THR A 18 -1.82 -23.54 13.78
N LEU A 19 -1.80 -24.65 13.06
CA LEU A 19 -2.64 -24.87 11.88
C LEU A 19 -3.68 -25.94 12.26
N SER A 20 -4.95 -25.55 12.24
CA SER A 20 -6.09 -26.48 12.19
C SER A 20 -6.80 -26.25 10.87
N LEU A 21 -6.39 -26.98 9.83
CA LEU A 21 -7.09 -26.99 8.54
C LEU A 21 -8.11 -28.14 8.58
N ILE A 22 -9.30 -27.81 9.08
CA ILE A 22 -10.55 -28.50 8.79
C ILE A 22 -11.29 -27.58 7.82
N SER A 23 -12.00 -28.16 6.86
CA SER A 23 -12.96 -27.49 5.96
C SER A 23 -13.57 -26.23 6.59
N ALA A 24 -13.59 -25.14 5.83
CA ALA A 24 -13.63 -23.72 6.25
C ALA A 24 -14.78 -23.26 7.17
N ASP A 25 -15.60 -24.14 7.74
CA ASP A 25 -16.83 -23.76 8.46
C ASP A 25 -16.78 -23.89 9.99
N ILE A 26 -15.81 -24.59 10.60
CA ILE A 26 -15.90 -24.95 12.03
C ILE A 26 -14.92 -24.18 12.96
N VAL A 27 -13.77 -23.70 12.46
CA VAL A 27 -12.68 -23.22 13.33
C VAL A 27 -12.90 -21.82 13.94
N ASN A 28 -13.78 -20.99 13.37
CA ASN A 28 -14.03 -19.64 13.91
C ASN A 28 -14.77 -19.60 15.26
N LYS A 29 -15.17 -20.76 15.83
CA LYS A 29 -15.90 -20.84 17.10
C LYS A 29 -15.07 -21.23 18.33
N LEU A 30 -13.81 -21.64 18.19
CA LEU A 30 -13.07 -22.27 19.31
C LEU A 30 -11.90 -21.42 19.82
N ASN A 31 -12.15 -20.67 20.91
CA ASN A 31 -11.10 -20.10 21.78
C ASN A 31 -10.69 -21.17 22.81
N LEU A 32 -9.49 -21.77 22.67
CA LEU A 32 -9.02 -22.82 23.60
C LEU A 32 -7.69 -22.48 24.32
N PRO A 33 -7.57 -22.76 25.64
CA PRO A 33 -6.35 -22.53 26.44
C PRO A 33 -5.32 -23.66 26.31
N ARG A 34 -4.01 -23.37 26.48
CA ARG A 34 -2.91 -24.35 26.35
C ARG A 34 -2.45 -24.89 27.71
N GLN A 35 -2.41 -26.22 27.87
CA GLN A 35 -1.68 -26.93 28.95
C GLN A 35 -0.33 -27.49 28.45
N HIS A 36 0.68 -27.55 29.33
CA HIS A 36 2.06 -28.02 29.07
C HIS A 36 2.18 -29.55 29.13
N THR A 37 2.16 -30.24 27.98
CA THR A 37 2.45 -31.69 27.86
C THR A 37 3.18 -32.00 26.54
N SER A 38 3.78 -33.20 26.44
CA SER A 38 4.67 -33.63 25.33
C SER A 38 3.99 -33.63 23.94
N PRO A 39 4.75 -33.48 22.82
CA PRO A 39 4.18 -33.27 21.48
C PRO A 39 3.25 -34.37 20.99
N VAL A 40 3.54 -35.64 21.32
CA VAL A 40 2.72 -36.80 20.93
C VAL A 40 1.40 -36.85 21.70
N ARG A 41 1.42 -36.54 23.01
CA ARG A 41 0.20 -36.48 23.84
C ARG A 41 -0.69 -35.28 23.51
N ARG A 42 -0.12 -34.18 23.00
CA ARG A 42 -0.91 -33.04 22.47
C ARG A 42 -1.62 -33.36 21.15
N LYS A 43 -0.99 -34.15 20.27
CA LYS A 43 -1.59 -34.57 18.98
C LYS A 43 -2.85 -35.42 19.18
N SER A 44 -2.86 -36.32 20.17
CA SER A 44 -4.04 -37.17 20.47
C SER A 44 -5.20 -36.37 21.04
N ALA A 45 -4.95 -35.44 21.98
CA ALA A 45 -6.00 -34.64 22.62
C ALA A 45 -6.77 -33.74 21.64
N HIS A 46 -6.10 -33.15 20.64
CA HIS A 46 -6.79 -32.37 19.61
C HIS A 46 -7.63 -33.25 18.66
N LEU A 47 -7.14 -34.44 18.29
CA LEU A 47 -7.91 -35.37 17.47
C LEU A 47 -9.15 -35.87 18.20
N GLU A 48 -9.04 -36.18 19.49
CA GLU A 48 -10.17 -36.57 20.34
C GLU A 48 -11.26 -35.50 20.37
N GLN A 49 -10.90 -34.21 20.52
CA GLN A 49 -11.86 -33.11 20.47
C GLN A 49 -12.54 -32.98 19.10
N ILE A 50 -11.78 -33.11 18.01
CA ILE A 50 -12.33 -33.04 16.65
C ILE A 50 -13.29 -34.21 16.38
N PHE A 51 -12.90 -35.43 16.78
CA PHE A 51 -13.75 -36.60 16.61
C PHE A 51 -15.02 -36.53 17.44
N LYS A 52 -14.95 -35.97 18.65
CA LYS A 52 -16.14 -35.71 19.47
C LYS A 52 -17.13 -34.78 18.77
N ILE A 53 -16.64 -33.69 18.16
CA ILE A 53 -17.49 -32.77 17.37
C ILE A 53 -18.09 -33.50 16.16
N TYR A 54 -17.31 -34.33 15.46
CA TYR A 54 -17.83 -35.09 14.32
C TYR A 54 -18.88 -36.11 14.74
N GLU A 55 -18.75 -36.71 15.91
CA GLU A 55 -19.73 -37.62 16.49
C GLU A 55 -21.01 -36.87 16.88
N GLU A 56 -20.90 -35.73 17.57
CA GLU A 56 -22.02 -34.87 17.96
C GLU A 56 -22.80 -34.34 16.73
N GLU A 57 -22.09 -33.98 15.66
CA GLU A 57 -22.68 -33.45 14.41
C GLU A 57 -23.00 -34.54 13.37
N ASN A 58 -22.83 -35.83 13.72
CA ASN A 58 -23.06 -36.99 12.84
C ASN A 58 -22.32 -36.91 11.48
N ILE A 59 -21.10 -36.37 11.51
CA ILE A 59 -20.19 -36.27 10.37
C ILE A 59 -19.36 -37.55 10.27
N LYS A 60 -19.45 -38.26 9.14
CA LYS A 60 -18.67 -39.47 8.89
C LYS A 60 -17.45 -39.18 8.03
N LEU A 61 -16.29 -39.64 8.47
CA LEU A 61 -15.04 -39.54 7.73
C LEU A 61 -14.83 -40.75 6.82
N LYS A 62 -14.42 -40.51 5.57
CA LYS A 62 -13.96 -41.57 4.67
C LYS A 62 -12.52 -41.94 5.01
N PHE A 63 -12.36 -42.99 5.83
CA PHE A 63 -11.06 -43.40 6.38
C PHE A 63 -9.96 -43.60 5.31
N SER A 64 -10.31 -44.09 4.12
CA SER A 64 -9.35 -44.30 3.02
C SER A 64 -8.71 -43.03 2.48
N LYS A 65 -9.28 -41.85 2.76
CA LYS A 65 -8.70 -40.54 2.41
C LYS A 65 -8.05 -39.83 3.61
N CYS A 66 -8.18 -40.38 4.80
CA CYS A 66 -7.65 -39.76 6.01
C CYS A 66 -6.17 -40.15 6.20
N VAL A 67 -5.35 -39.16 6.54
CA VAL A 67 -3.93 -39.33 6.84
C VAL A 67 -3.67 -38.72 8.20
N PHE A 68 -3.33 -39.54 9.19
CA PHE A 68 -3.15 -39.09 10.58
C PHE A 68 -1.69 -39.08 10.98
N ALA A 69 -1.31 -38.08 11.79
CA ALA A 69 -0.05 -38.00 12.52
C ALA A 69 1.24 -38.26 11.69
N LYS A 70 1.27 -37.86 10.42
CA LYS A 70 2.49 -37.89 9.59
C LYS A 70 3.31 -36.62 9.77
N ASP A 71 4.63 -36.75 9.71
CA ASP A 71 5.57 -35.61 9.76
C ASP A 71 5.59 -34.78 8.46
N LYS A 72 5.04 -35.35 7.38
CA LYS A 72 4.88 -34.72 6.07
C LYS A 72 3.53 -35.07 5.49
N THR A 73 2.88 -34.09 4.87
CA THR A 73 1.56 -34.29 4.25
C THR A 73 1.29 -33.32 3.10
N ASN A 74 0.36 -33.70 2.21
CA ASN A 74 -0.03 -32.89 1.07
C ASN A 74 -1.42 -32.27 1.31
N PHE A 75 -1.54 -30.96 1.12
CA PHE A 75 -2.79 -30.21 1.32
C PHE A 75 -2.93 -29.09 0.30
N LEU A 76 -4.05 -29.04 -0.41
CA LEU A 76 -4.39 -28.01 -1.42
C LEU A 76 -3.25 -27.71 -2.43
N GLY A 77 -2.56 -28.76 -2.89
CA GLY A 77 -1.47 -28.62 -3.87
C GLY A 77 -0.13 -28.14 -3.29
N TYR A 78 0.00 -28.19 -1.95
CA TYR A 78 1.23 -27.92 -1.21
C TYR A 78 1.65 -29.14 -0.39
N GLU A 79 2.95 -29.24 -0.14
CA GLU A 79 3.56 -30.17 0.81
C GLU A 79 3.89 -29.39 2.08
N ILE A 80 3.43 -29.89 3.23
CA ILE A 80 3.67 -29.31 4.56
C ILE A 80 4.59 -30.27 5.31
N LYS A 81 5.72 -29.74 5.81
CA LYS A 81 6.70 -30.48 6.60
C LYS A 81 7.41 -29.53 7.58
N GLU A 82 7.50 -29.92 8.85
CA GLU A 82 8.31 -29.23 9.88
C GLU A 82 8.08 -27.70 9.97
N GLY A 83 6.83 -27.22 9.92
CA GLY A 83 6.57 -25.78 9.96
C GLY A 83 6.84 -25.04 8.64
N CYS A 84 7.11 -25.75 7.56
CA CYS A 84 7.36 -25.19 6.24
C CYS A 84 6.32 -25.66 5.21
N ILE A 85 6.05 -24.82 4.22
CA ILE A 85 5.24 -25.14 3.05
C ILE A 85 6.13 -25.11 1.82
N THR A 86 6.02 -26.14 0.97
CA THR A 86 6.60 -26.19 -0.37
C THR A 86 5.53 -26.52 -1.42
N PRO A 87 5.73 -26.19 -2.70
CA PRO A 87 4.88 -26.70 -3.78
C PRO A 87 4.88 -28.24 -3.82
N ASP A 88 3.75 -28.85 -4.14
CA ASP A 88 3.63 -30.31 -4.27
C ASP A 88 4.44 -30.85 -5.47
N ASN A 89 5.13 -31.97 -5.26
CA ASN A 89 6.02 -32.61 -6.23
C ASN A 89 5.28 -33.05 -7.49
N HIS A 90 4.06 -33.55 -7.35
CA HIS A 90 3.27 -34.02 -8.49
C HIS A 90 2.99 -32.91 -9.51
N ASN A 91 2.70 -31.70 -9.02
CA ASN A 91 2.47 -30.53 -9.87
C ASN A 91 3.78 -29.97 -10.45
N ILE A 92 4.89 -30.06 -9.72
CA ILE A 92 6.21 -29.63 -10.20
C ILE A 92 6.70 -30.54 -11.33
N GLU A 93 6.50 -31.85 -11.28
CA GLU A 93 6.90 -32.77 -12.35
C GLU A 93 6.19 -32.47 -13.68
N ASN A 94 4.92 -32.09 -13.60
CA ASN A 94 4.18 -31.61 -14.76
C ASN A 94 4.78 -30.30 -15.31
N ILE A 95 5.11 -29.35 -14.43
CA ILE A 95 5.77 -28.08 -14.81
C ILE A 95 7.16 -28.30 -15.40
N LYS A 96 7.92 -29.30 -14.91
CA LYS A 96 9.22 -29.69 -15.49
C LYS A 96 9.09 -30.12 -16.94
N LYS A 97 8.00 -30.80 -17.32
CA LYS A 97 7.80 -31.32 -18.67
C LYS A 97 7.20 -30.30 -19.65
N LEU A 98 6.77 -29.13 -19.17
CA LEU A 98 6.17 -28.09 -20.01
C LEU A 98 7.19 -27.53 -21.00
N GLN A 99 6.76 -27.47 -22.26
CA GLN A 99 7.48 -26.83 -23.36
C GLN A 99 7.12 -25.34 -23.45
N PRO A 100 7.97 -24.50 -24.06
CA PRO A 100 7.63 -23.12 -24.35
C PRO A 100 6.30 -23.02 -25.11
N PRO A 101 5.34 -22.19 -24.64
CA PRO A 101 4.08 -21.98 -25.32
C PRO A 101 4.27 -21.55 -26.78
N LYS A 102 3.47 -22.09 -27.69
CA LYS A 102 3.47 -21.72 -29.12
C LYS A 102 2.30 -20.83 -29.52
N ASN A 103 1.32 -20.66 -28.63
CA ASN A 103 0.14 -19.82 -28.87
C ASN A 103 -0.44 -19.26 -27.56
N VAL A 104 -1.36 -18.32 -27.69
CA VAL A 104 -2.01 -17.62 -26.58
C VAL A 104 -2.69 -18.59 -25.61
N LYS A 105 -3.36 -19.63 -26.12
CA LYS A 105 -4.08 -20.62 -25.30
C LYS A 105 -3.11 -21.44 -24.43
N GLN A 106 -2.00 -21.89 -25.01
CA GLN A 106 -0.94 -22.60 -24.29
C GLN A 106 -0.27 -21.68 -23.25
N LEU A 107 -0.08 -20.40 -23.59
CA LEU A 107 0.49 -19.43 -22.66
C LEU A 107 -0.44 -19.17 -21.47
N GLN A 108 -1.75 -19.03 -21.71
CA GLN A 108 -2.75 -18.90 -20.64
C GLN A 108 -2.78 -20.11 -19.73
N GLY A 109 -2.70 -21.32 -20.29
CA GLY A 109 -2.61 -22.56 -19.53
C GLY A 109 -1.35 -22.61 -18.64
N PHE A 110 -0.18 -22.33 -19.21
CA PHE A 110 1.07 -22.24 -18.45
C PHE A 110 0.99 -21.22 -17.31
N LEU A 111 0.55 -20.00 -17.62
CA LEU A 111 0.45 -18.93 -16.64
C LEU A 111 -0.58 -19.21 -15.55
N GLY A 112 -1.66 -19.93 -15.85
CA GLY A 112 -2.63 -20.42 -14.87
C GLY A 112 -1.97 -21.40 -13.88
N SER A 113 -1.25 -22.39 -14.39
CA SER A 113 -0.55 -23.39 -13.58
C SER A 113 0.51 -22.77 -12.66
N VAL A 114 1.29 -21.82 -13.17
CA VAL A 114 2.33 -21.13 -12.37
C VAL A 114 1.71 -20.16 -11.35
N ASN A 115 0.54 -19.57 -11.65
CA ASN A 115 -0.08 -18.57 -10.77
C ASN A 115 -0.50 -19.14 -9.41
N VAL A 116 -0.82 -20.44 -9.32
CA VAL A 116 -1.09 -21.11 -8.03
C VAL A 116 0.09 -20.97 -7.07
N TYR A 117 1.31 -20.90 -7.61
CA TYR A 117 2.55 -20.82 -6.86
C TYR A 117 3.15 -19.42 -6.80
N ASN A 118 2.40 -18.38 -7.20
CA ASN A 118 2.91 -17.00 -7.21
C ASN A 118 3.42 -16.55 -5.82
N LYS A 119 2.82 -17.08 -4.73
CA LYS A 119 3.19 -16.76 -3.34
C LYS A 119 4.59 -17.24 -2.96
N PHE A 120 5.23 -18.09 -3.76
CA PHE A 120 6.59 -18.61 -3.57
C PHE A 120 7.65 -17.91 -4.44
N ILE A 121 7.22 -17.07 -5.39
CA ILE A 121 8.12 -16.48 -6.38
C ILE A 121 8.30 -14.99 -6.08
N TYR A 122 9.48 -14.62 -5.61
CA TYR A 122 9.87 -13.21 -5.49
C TYR A 122 9.83 -12.52 -6.87
N SER A 123 9.27 -11.32 -6.92
CA SER A 123 9.10 -10.51 -8.14
C SER A 123 8.39 -11.22 -9.31
N TYR A 124 7.48 -12.15 -9.02
CA TYR A 124 6.70 -12.90 -10.01
C TYR A 124 6.16 -12.02 -11.16
N ALA A 125 5.58 -10.87 -10.83
CA ALA A 125 5.01 -9.94 -11.80
C ALA A 125 6.04 -9.34 -12.77
N LYS A 126 7.26 -9.04 -12.30
CA LYS A 126 8.36 -8.53 -13.14
C LYS A 126 8.79 -9.61 -14.13
N ILE A 127 9.01 -10.83 -13.65
CA ILE A 127 9.41 -11.96 -14.48
C ILE A 127 8.33 -12.28 -15.51
N ARG A 128 7.05 -12.21 -15.12
CA ARG A 128 5.90 -12.52 -15.98
C ARG A 128 5.59 -11.41 -17.00
N GLU A 129 6.12 -10.20 -16.87
CA GLU A 129 5.73 -9.07 -17.72
C GLU A 129 5.91 -9.34 -19.23
N PRO A 130 7.05 -9.86 -19.73
CA PRO A 130 7.22 -10.16 -21.16
C PRO A 130 6.14 -11.12 -21.68
N LEU A 131 5.77 -12.12 -20.87
CA LEU A 131 4.72 -13.10 -21.18
C LEU A 131 3.33 -12.45 -21.20
N ASN A 132 3.03 -11.55 -20.26
CA ASN A 132 1.76 -10.83 -20.23
C ASN A 132 1.57 -9.94 -21.47
N GLN A 133 2.65 -9.43 -22.06
CA GLN A 133 2.58 -8.61 -23.26
C GLN A 133 2.00 -9.39 -24.45
N LEU A 134 2.25 -10.70 -24.52
CA LEU A 134 1.70 -11.59 -25.56
C LEU A 134 0.20 -11.85 -25.41
N LEU A 135 -0.40 -11.53 -24.25
CA LEU A 135 -1.83 -11.68 -23.98
C LEU A 135 -2.66 -10.43 -24.31
N LYS A 136 -2.02 -9.33 -24.73
CA LYS A 136 -2.74 -8.09 -25.05
C LYS A 136 -3.53 -8.23 -26.36
N LYS A 137 -4.73 -7.63 -26.39
CA LYS A 137 -5.56 -7.59 -27.60
C LYS A 137 -4.79 -6.92 -28.74
N ASN A 138 -4.97 -7.44 -29.96
CA ASN A 138 -4.37 -6.95 -31.20
C ASN A 138 -2.83 -7.04 -31.29
N LYS A 139 -2.16 -7.81 -30.43
CA LYS A 139 -0.72 -8.08 -30.56
C LYS A 139 -0.50 -9.36 -31.36
N GLN A 140 0.35 -9.30 -32.40
CA GLN A 140 0.78 -10.50 -33.11
C GLN A 140 1.64 -11.39 -32.19
N TRP A 141 1.47 -12.70 -32.32
CA TRP A 141 2.24 -13.68 -31.56
C TRP A 141 3.70 -13.68 -32.03
N HIS A 142 4.60 -13.19 -31.18
CA HIS A 142 6.04 -13.21 -31.44
C HIS A 142 6.78 -13.57 -30.14
N TRP A 143 7.36 -14.77 -30.10
CA TRP A 143 8.09 -15.26 -28.94
C TRP A 143 9.52 -14.69 -28.94
N THR A 144 9.80 -13.75 -28.04
CA THR A 144 11.11 -13.08 -27.95
C THR A 144 12.07 -13.84 -27.02
N ALA A 145 13.36 -13.50 -27.09
CA ALA A 145 14.37 -14.00 -26.14
C ALA A 145 13.98 -13.69 -24.68
N GLU A 146 13.44 -12.50 -24.41
CA GLU A 146 12.93 -12.11 -23.08
C GLU A 146 11.77 -13.02 -22.61
N CYS A 147 10.90 -13.47 -23.53
CA CYS A 147 9.84 -14.42 -23.20
C CYS A 147 10.41 -15.80 -22.86
N GLN A 148 11.44 -16.23 -23.57
CA GLN A 148 12.14 -17.49 -23.29
C GLN A 148 12.82 -17.46 -21.92
N GLU A 149 13.57 -16.40 -21.64
CA GLU A 149 14.24 -16.20 -20.34
C GLU A 149 13.22 -16.16 -19.19
N ALA A 150 12.11 -15.43 -19.36
CA ALA A 150 11.03 -15.38 -18.37
C ALA A 150 10.39 -16.75 -18.12
N PHE A 151 10.15 -17.54 -19.17
CA PHE A 151 9.60 -18.88 -19.09
C PHE A 151 10.54 -19.81 -18.30
N GLU A 152 11.83 -19.83 -18.65
CA GLU A 152 12.83 -20.65 -17.99
C GLU A 152 13.04 -20.24 -16.54
N LEU A 153 13.07 -18.94 -16.24
CA LEU A 153 13.24 -18.43 -14.89
C LEU A 153 12.07 -18.84 -13.98
N LEU A 154 10.82 -18.75 -14.47
CA LEU A 154 9.63 -19.21 -13.71
C LEU A 154 9.65 -20.71 -13.49
N ARG A 155 10.00 -21.49 -14.52
CA ARG A 155 10.12 -22.95 -14.43
C ARG A 155 11.19 -23.34 -13.41
N ASN A 156 12.39 -22.77 -13.52
CA ASN A 156 13.52 -23.06 -12.63
C ASN A 156 13.20 -22.71 -11.18
N LYS A 157 12.61 -21.53 -10.91
CA LYS A 157 12.23 -21.11 -9.55
C LYS A 157 11.20 -22.04 -8.90
N LEU A 158 10.33 -22.70 -9.66
CA LEU A 158 9.40 -23.69 -9.11
C LEU A 158 10.05 -25.06 -8.94
N VAL A 159 10.96 -25.43 -9.84
CA VAL A 159 11.73 -26.68 -9.77
C VAL A 159 12.65 -26.71 -8.57
N THR A 160 13.21 -25.56 -8.16
CA THR A 160 14.04 -25.43 -6.96
C THR A 160 13.27 -25.59 -5.65
N LYS A 161 11.95 -25.87 -5.69
CA LYS A 161 11.05 -26.06 -4.53
C LYS A 161 11.21 -24.95 -3.48
N PRO A 162 10.77 -23.73 -3.80
CA PRO A 162 10.88 -22.61 -2.88
C PRO A 162 10.13 -22.94 -1.59
N VAL A 163 10.80 -22.74 -0.46
CA VAL A 163 10.27 -23.03 0.87
C VAL A 163 9.74 -21.73 1.47
N LEU A 164 8.52 -21.78 2.00
CA LEU A 164 7.97 -20.72 2.85
C LEU A 164 7.81 -21.24 4.27
N GLN A 165 8.05 -20.36 5.24
CA GLN A 165 7.73 -20.65 6.62
C GLN A 165 6.22 -20.51 6.86
N LEU A 166 5.67 -21.39 7.69
CA LEU A 166 4.32 -21.24 8.20
C LEU A 166 4.21 -20.00 9.09
N TYR A 167 3.11 -19.28 8.90
CA TYR A 167 2.83 -18.10 9.69
C TYR A 167 2.59 -18.48 11.16
N ASP A 168 3.33 -17.84 12.07
CA ASP A 168 3.12 -17.91 13.50
C ASP A 168 2.52 -16.59 14.03
N PRO A 169 1.30 -16.58 14.57
CA PRO A 169 0.69 -15.36 15.12
C PRO A 169 1.45 -14.69 16.28
N LYS A 170 2.42 -15.38 16.89
CA LYS A 170 3.20 -14.92 18.05
C LYS A 170 4.53 -14.26 17.66
N LEU A 171 5.02 -14.51 16.46
CA LEU A 171 6.31 -13.97 16.02
C LEU A 171 6.14 -12.58 15.39
N PRO A 172 7.16 -11.70 15.51
CA PRO A 172 7.10 -10.38 14.91
C PRO A 172 7.05 -10.47 13.38
N LEU A 173 6.37 -9.51 12.77
CA LEU A 173 6.12 -9.47 11.34
C LEU A 173 6.99 -8.41 10.66
N HIS A 174 7.63 -8.79 9.57
CA HIS A 174 8.46 -7.91 8.76
C HIS A 174 7.97 -7.89 7.32
N VAL A 175 7.60 -6.72 6.82
CA VAL A 175 7.16 -6.51 5.44
C VAL A 175 8.24 -5.76 4.69
N PHE A 176 8.81 -6.36 3.66
CA PHE A 176 9.74 -5.68 2.76
C PHE A 176 8.99 -5.32 1.50
N CYS A 177 9.08 -4.05 1.10
CA CYS A 177 8.42 -3.54 -0.10
C CYS A 177 9.46 -3.03 -1.09
N ASP A 178 9.19 -3.26 -2.37
CA ASP A 178 10.03 -2.83 -3.48
C ASP A 178 9.17 -2.37 -4.66
N ALA A 179 9.66 -1.38 -5.40
CA ALA A 179 8.97 -0.78 -6.52
C ALA A 179 9.90 -0.51 -7.70
N PHE A 180 9.52 -1.02 -8.86
CA PHE A 180 10.18 -0.79 -10.13
C PHE A 180 9.25 -0.04 -11.10
N LYS A 181 9.81 0.49 -12.19
CA LYS A 181 9.04 1.16 -13.25
C LYS A 181 7.98 0.28 -13.94
N VAL A 182 8.05 -1.04 -13.75
CA VAL A 182 7.20 -2.02 -14.42
C VAL A 182 6.26 -2.74 -13.46
N ALA A 183 6.71 -2.99 -12.23
CA ALA A 183 6.01 -3.81 -11.25
C ALA A 183 6.36 -3.38 -9.83
N ILE A 184 5.48 -3.74 -8.89
CA ILE A 184 5.71 -3.61 -7.45
C ILE A 184 5.75 -5.00 -6.82
N GLY A 185 6.47 -5.11 -5.71
CA GLY A 185 6.65 -6.36 -4.98
C GLY A 185 6.65 -6.14 -3.47
N ALA A 186 6.29 -7.19 -2.75
CA ALA A 186 6.45 -7.25 -1.31
C ALA A 186 6.71 -8.68 -0.83
N VAL A 187 7.39 -8.81 0.29
CA VAL A 187 7.56 -10.09 0.99
C VAL A 187 7.26 -9.90 2.47
N LEU A 188 6.43 -10.79 3.00
CA LEU A 188 6.20 -10.96 4.42
C LEU A 188 7.21 -11.98 4.95
N LYS A 189 7.98 -11.61 5.98
CA LYS A 189 8.97 -12.47 6.66
C LYS A 189 8.70 -12.55 8.16
N GLN A 190 9.07 -13.68 8.77
CA GLN A 190 9.11 -13.88 10.22
C GLN A 190 10.48 -14.43 10.62
N PRO A 191 10.97 -14.15 11.84
CA PRO A 191 12.23 -14.71 12.31
C PRO A 191 12.08 -16.20 12.66
N ASP A 192 13.14 -16.98 12.46
CA ASP A 192 13.30 -18.28 13.11
C ASP A 192 13.76 -18.13 14.57
N SER A 193 14.00 -19.27 15.23
CA SER A 193 14.57 -19.33 16.58
C SER A 193 15.94 -18.69 16.71
N SER A 194 16.67 -18.52 15.60
CA SER A 194 18.00 -17.88 15.54
C SER A 194 17.92 -16.39 15.18
N GLY A 195 16.72 -15.85 14.91
CA GLY A 195 16.49 -14.47 14.50
C GLY A 195 16.65 -14.21 13.00
N ASN A 196 16.90 -15.23 12.18
CA ASN A 196 16.99 -15.07 10.72
C ASN A 196 15.60 -14.93 10.10
N LEU A 197 15.42 -13.98 9.20
CA LEU A 197 14.11 -13.69 8.60
C LEU A 197 13.82 -14.61 7.42
N HIS A 198 12.81 -15.46 7.57
CA HIS A 198 12.33 -16.38 6.53
C HIS A 198 11.03 -15.89 5.91
N PRO A 199 10.84 -16.10 4.59
CA PRO A 199 9.65 -15.68 3.88
C PRO A 199 8.44 -16.53 4.27
N VAL A 200 7.34 -15.86 4.64
CA VAL A 200 6.01 -16.43 4.86
C VAL A 200 5.17 -16.34 3.60
N SER A 201 5.26 -15.22 2.87
CA SER A 201 4.51 -15.01 1.64
C SER A 201 5.15 -13.95 0.75
N TYR A 202 5.25 -14.24 -0.55
CA TYR A 202 5.62 -13.26 -1.57
C TYR A 202 4.38 -12.67 -2.24
N HIS A 203 4.48 -11.41 -2.62
CA HIS A 203 3.48 -10.69 -3.39
C HIS A 203 4.15 -9.86 -4.48
N SER A 204 3.52 -9.81 -5.66
CA SER A 204 3.92 -8.86 -6.69
C SER A 204 2.81 -8.65 -7.71
N ARG A 205 2.76 -7.46 -8.30
CA ARG A 205 1.86 -7.16 -9.42
C ARG A 205 2.49 -6.17 -10.39
N THR A 206 2.03 -6.25 -11.64
CA THR A 206 2.42 -5.30 -12.68
C THR A 206 1.71 -3.97 -12.46
N LEU A 207 2.36 -2.88 -12.87
CA LEU A 207 1.77 -1.55 -12.78
C LEU A 207 0.67 -1.38 -13.83
N ARG A 208 -0.45 -0.82 -13.39
CA ARG A 208 -1.55 -0.39 -14.27
C ARG A 208 -1.07 0.77 -15.14
N SER A 209 -1.69 0.96 -16.31
CA SER A 209 -1.25 1.96 -17.29
C SER A 209 -1.10 3.36 -16.69
N TYR A 210 -2.00 3.77 -15.79
CA TYR A 210 -1.92 5.07 -15.13
C TYR A 210 -0.91 5.13 -13.97
N GLU A 211 -0.56 3.99 -13.36
CA GLU A 211 0.43 3.92 -12.28
C GLU A 211 1.86 4.05 -12.82
N LYS A 212 2.09 3.69 -14.09
CA LYS A 212 3.38 3.89 -14.78
C LYS A 212 3.82 5.36 -14.82
N ASN A 213 2.87 6.28 -14.69
CA ASN A 213 3.13 7.72 -14.66
C ASN A 213 3.44 8.25 -13.25
N TYR A 214 3.41 7.40 -12.23
CA TYR A 214 3.69 7.82 -10.85
C TYR A 214 5.19 8.04 -10.67
N CYS A 215 5.56 9.01 -9.84
CA CYS A 215 6.95 9.17 -9.49
C CYS A 215 7.44 7.97 -8.66
N ILE A 216 8.75 7.74 -8.61
CA ILE A 216 9.30 6.56 -7.92
C ILE A 216 8.88 6.48 -6.44
N THR A 217 8.81 7.62 -5.75
CA THR A 217 8.34 7.71 -4.36
C THR A 217 6.86 7.35 -4.20
N GLU A 218 6.03 7.67 -5.20
CA GLU A 218 4.63 7.24 -5.22
C GLU A 218 4.51 5.74 -5.52
N LEU A 219 5.37 5.18 -6.37
CA LEU A 219 5.40 3.74 -6.66
C LEU A 219 5.78 2.92 -5.44
N GLU A 220 6.69 3.42 -4.61
CA GLU A 220 7.06 2.76 -3.34
C GLU A 220 5.95 2.84 -2.32
N CYS A 221 5.32 4.01 -2.19
CA CYS A 221 4.14 4.14 -1.34
C CYS A 221 3.02 3.21 -1.82
N LEU A 222 2.86 3.07 -3.14
CA LEU A 222 1.94 2.12 -3.74
C LEU A 222 2.31 0.67 -3.39
N ALA A 223 3.59 0.29 -3.47
CA ALA A 223 4.06 -1.04 -3.08
C ALA A 223 3.69 -1.37 -1.63
N ILE A 224 3.84 -0.40 -0.72
CA ILE A 224 3.45 -0.55 0.68
C ILE A 224 1.94 -0.71 0.81
N VAL A 225 1.16 0.19 0.20
CA VAL A 225 -0.31 0.14 0.26
C VAL A 225 -0.85 -1.18 -0.29
N ASP A 226 -0.27 -1.67 -1.39
CA ASP A 226 -0.64 -2.92 -2.02
C ASP A 226 -0.23 -4.15 -1.18
N ALA A 227 0.92 -4.08 -0.50
CA ALA A 227 1.34 -5.10 0.46
C ALA A 227 0.38 -5.20 1.65
N LEU A 228 -0.09 -4.06 2.18
CA LEU A 228 -1.06 -4.03 3.28
C LEU A 228 -2.39 -4.63 2.89
N ASP A 229 -2.83 -4.40 1.64
CA ASP A 229 -4.00 -5.09 1.08
C ASP A 229 -3.79 -6.59 1.01
N LYS A 230 -2.67 -7.01 0.43
CA LYS A 230 -2.41 -8.43 0.21
C LYS A 230 -2.27 -9.19 1.52
N PHE A 231 -1.58 -8.59 2.49
CA PHE A 231 -1.26 -9.21 3.77
C PHE A 231 -2.22 -8.79 4.89
N TYR A 232 -3.38 -8.23 4.56
CA TYR A 232 -4.37 -7.74 5.52
C TYR A 232 -4.63 -8.73 6.66
N TYR A 233 -4.92 -9.99 6.34
CA TYR A 233 -5.22 -11.04 7.33
C TYR A 233 -4.06 -11.42 8.24
N TYR A 234 -2.81 -11.15 7.83
CA TYR A 234 -1.63 -11.36 8.67
C TYR A 234 -1.31 -10.15 9.54
N LEU A 235 -1.57 -8.93 9.04
CA LEU A 235 -1.11 -7.68 9.64
C LEU A 235 -2.16 -6.98 10.50
N HIS A 236 -3.44 -7.17 10.22
CA HIS A 236 -4.51 -6.44 10.89
C HIS A 236 -4.56 -6.77 12.40
N GLY A 237 -4.56 -5.74 13.24
CA GLY A 237 -4.55 -5.89 14.70
C GLY A 237 -3.21 -6.32 15.31
N LYS A 238 -2.13 -6.38 14.51
CA LYS A 238 -0.77 -6.71 14.96
C LYS A 238 0.18 -5.54 14.70
N LYS A 239 1.20 -5.42 15.54
CA LYS A 239 2.33 -4.52 15.30
C LYS A 239 3.34 -5.19 14.38
N PHE A 240 3.80 -4.47 13.35
CA PHE A 240 4.78 -5.00 12.39
C PHE A 240 5.78 -3.94 11.92
N ILE A 241 6.83 -4.38 11.22
CA ILE A 241 7.90 -3.52 10.73
C ILE A 241 7.87 -3.51 9.20
N ILE A 242 7.76 -2.31 8.62
CA ILE A 242 7.89 -2.08 7.19
C ILE A 242 9.33 -1.69 6.89
N HIS A 243 9.96 -2.45 6.02
CA HIS A 243 11.29 -2.18 5.49
C HIS A 243 11.17 -1.60 4.08
N THR A 244 11.78 -0.44 3.89
CA THR A 244 11.82 0.26 2.60
C THR A 244 13.16 0.95 2.42
N ASP A 245 13.64 0.98 1.18
CA ASP A 245 14.90 1.59 0.73
C ASP A 245 14.79 3.10 0.47
N ARG A 246 13.57 3.66 0.56
CA ARG A 246 13.28 5.09 0.34
C ARG A 246 12.31 5.64 1.38
N ALA A 247 12.35 6.95 1.55
CA ALA A 247 11.58 7.66 2.57
C ALA A 247 10.10 7.89 2.17
N ALA A 248 9.47 6.98 1.42
CA ALA A 248 8.12 7.15 0.85
C ALA A 248 7.04 7.38 1.93
N LEU A 249 7.14 6.71 3.08
CA LEU A 249 6.21 6.90 4.20
C LEU A 249 6.51 8.17 5.02
N VAL A 250 7.77 8.58 5.11
CA VAL A 250 8.14 9.89 5.68
C VAL A 250 7.59 10.99 4.78
N TRP A 251 7.63 10.79 3.47
CA TRP A 251 7.05 11.69 2.49
C TRP A 251 5.53 11.83 2.69
N ILE A 252 4.77 10.72 2.69
CA ILE A 252 3.30 10.81 2.81
C ILE A 252 2.83 11.45 4.12
N LYS A 253 3.53 11.19 5.24
CA LYS A 253 3.22 11.79 6.55
C LYS A 253 3.50 13.30 6.60
N ASN A 254 4.45 13.80 5.81
CA ASN A 254 4.84 15.21 5.79
C ASN A 254 4.08 16.06 4.75
N VAL A 255 3.26 15.45 3.90
CA VAL A 255 2.42 16.18 2.94
C VAL A 255 1.27 16.85 3.70
N LYS A 256 1.36 18.18 3.85
CA LYS A 256 0.40 18.99 4.63
C LYS A 256 -1.04 18.99 4.10
N ASN A 257 -1.25 18.65 2.83
CA ASN A 257 -2.55 18.67 2.16
C ASN A 257 -2.68 17.47 1.21
N LEU A 258 -2.82 16.27 1.77
CA LEU A 258 -3.09 15.07 0.97
C LEU A 258 -4.44 15.23 0.27
N ARG A 259 -4.50 14.97 -1.04
CA ARG A 259 -5.73 14.99 -1.83
C ARG A 259 -5.84 13.72 -2.67
N GLY A 260 -7.08 13.35 -3.01
CA GLY A 260 -7.38 12.23 -3.90
C GLY A 260 -6.74 10.92 -3.43
N ARG A 261 -5.90 10.34 -4.28
CA ARG A 261 -5.24 9.04 -4.07
C ARG A 261 -4.39 9.00 -2.80
N LEU A 262 -3.54 10.00 -2.58
CA LEU A 262 -2.62 10.02 -1.44
C LEU A 262 -3.37 10.14 -0.10
N PHE A 263 -4.51 10.85 -0.09
CA PHE A 263 -5.37 10.90 1.09
C PHE A 263 -5.96 9.51 1.41
N ARG A 264 -6.48 8.81 0.40
CA ARG A 264 -6.99 7.43 0.57
C ARG A 264 -5.91 6.47 1.05
N TRP A 265 -4.69 6.59 0.53
CA TRP A 265 -3.55 5.79 1.00
C TRP A 265 -3.19 6.11 2.45
N SER A 266 -3.22 7.38 2.86
CA SER A 266 -2.95 7.76 4.26
C SER A 266 -3.98 7.21 5.24
N LEU A 267 -5.27 7.22 4.89
CA LEU A 267 -6.32 6.60 5.70
C LEU A 267 -6.07 5.10 5.85
N LYS A 268 -5.72 4.44 4.76
CA LYS A 268 -5.44 3.01 4.77
C LYS A 268 -4.25 2.67 5.63
N LEU A 269 -3.16 3.43 5.50
CA LEU A 269 -1.99 3.31 6.36
C LEU A 269 -2.39 3.51 7.84
N SER A 270 -3.26 4.46 8.16
CA SER A 270 -3.67 4.72 9.55
C SER A 270 -4.45 3.57 10.22
N MET A 271 -4.95 2.61 9.45
CA MET A 271 -5.65 1.43 9.98
C MET A 271 -4.71 0.38 10.59
N PHE A 272 -3.40 0.51 10.39
CA PHE A 272 -2.41 -0.47 10.79
C PHE A 272 -1.41 0.09 11.80
N ASP A 273 -0.96 -0.76 12.73
CA ASP A 273 0.12 -0.44 13.67
C ASP A 273 1.47 -0.91 13.10
N TYR A 274 2.28 0.03 12.62
CA TYR A 274 3.56 -0.29 12.01
C TYR A 274 4.68 0.69 12.36
N GLU A 275 5.90 0.17 12.36
CA GLU A 275 7.14 0.93 12.40
C GLU A 275 7.80 0.91 11.02
N VAL A 276 8.43 2.01 10.61
CA VAL A 276 9.16 2.08 9.33
C VAL A 276 10.66 2.04 9.60
N LYS A 277 11.34 1.04 9.06
CA LYS A 277 12.80 0.95 9.08
C LYS A 277 13.36 1.21 7.69
N TYR A 278 14.26 2.20 7.62
CA TYR A 278 14.96 2.54 6.40
C TYR A 278 16.14 1.60 6.20
N LEU A 279 16.12 0.82 5.12
CA LEU A 279 17.26 0.00 4.72
C LEU A 279 18.15 0.81 3.78
N LYS A 280 19.40 1.08 4.19
CA LYS A 280 20.41 1.59 3.25
C LYS A 280 20.62 0.53 2.18
N GLY A 281 20.59 0.91 0.90
CA GLY A 281 20.50 -0.01 -0.25
C GLY A 281 21.50 -1.17 -0.28
N THR A 282 22.63 -1.09 0.44
CA THR A 282 23.62 -2.17 0.55
C THR A 282 23.24 -3.32 1.50
N ALA A 283 22.26 -3.14 2.39
CA ALA A 283 21.82 -4.18 3.34
C ALA A 283 20.69 -5.07 2.79
N ASN A 284 20.14 -4.73 1.62
CA ASN A 284 19.08 -5.47 0.96
C ASN A 284 19.66 -6.40 -0.12
N VAL A 285 20.72 -7.15 0.24
CA VAL A 285 21.55 -7.92 -0.69
C VAL A 285 20.73 -8.92 -1.52
N GLU A 286 19.66 -9.50 -0.97
CA GLU A 286 18.76 -10.39 -1.74
C GLU A 286 17.87 -9.68 -2.77
N ALA A 287 17.54 -8.40 -2.56
CA ALA A 287 16.79 -7.58 -3.53
C ALA A 287 17.72 -6.84 -4.52
N ASP A 288 18.92 -6.49 -4.07
CA ASP A 288 19.90 -5.70 -4.83
C ASP A 288 20.74 -6.59 -5.78
N MET A 289 21.12 -7.81 -5.38
CA MET A 289 22.03 -8.68 -6.16
C MET A 289 21.46 -9.18 -7.51
N LEU A 290 20.14 -9.30 -7.66
CA LEU A 290 19.51 -9.81 -8.88
C LEU A 290 18.84 -8.71 -9.73
N SER A 291 18.92 -7.45 -9.29
CA SER A 291 18.39 -6.29 -10.02
C SER A 291 19.43 -5.61 -10.92
N ARG A 292 20.71 -5.92 -10.72
CA ARG A 292 21.84 -5.34 -11.45
C ARG A 292 22.36 -6.33 -12.48
N HIS A 293 22.04 -6.10 -13.75
CA HIS A 293 22.95 -6.52 -14.81
C HIS A 293 24.33 -5.86 -14.54
N PRO A 294 25.45 -6.59 -14.71
CA PRO A 294 26.79 -6.09 -14.42
C PRO A 294 27.26 -5.15 -15.54
N THR A 295 26.64 -3.97 -15.67
CA THR A 295 27.16 -2.87 -16.49
C THR A 295 26.50 -1.54 -16.11
N ALA A 296 26.65 -1.11 -14.86
CA ALA A 296 26.41 0.28 -14.49
C ALA A 296 27.14 0.60 -13.19
N GLN A 297 28.43 0.87 -13.31
CA GLN A 297 29.15 1.56 -12.25
C GLN A 297 28.50 2.94 -12.05
N TYR A 298 28.09 3.21 -10.80
CA TYR A 298 27.91 4.54 -10.21
C TYR A 298 27.52 5.68 -11.15
N ILE A 299 26.24 5.75 -11.53
CA ILE A 299 25.62 7.04 -11.88
C ILE A 299 24.35 7.19 -11.03
N GLN A 300 24.47 7.98 -9.97
CA GLN A 300 23.30 8.58 -9.31
C GLN A 300 22.45 9.21 -10.40
N HIS A 301 21.15 8.88 -10.44
CA HIS A 301 20.19 9.42 -11.38
C HIS A 301 20.04 10.95 -11.22
N SER A 302 20.96 11.72 -11.81
CA SER A 302 20.71 13.08 -12.25
C SER A 302 19.91 13.00 -13.54
N VAL A 303 18.66 13.47 -13.53
CA VAL A 303 18.04 13.94 -14.77
C VAL A 303 18.93 15.09 -15.24
N HIS A 304 19.81 14.81 -16.19
CA HIS A 304 20.59 15.84 -16.85
C HIS A 304 19.59 16.73 -17.60
N LEU A 305 19.33 17.93 -17.05
CA LEU A 305 18.43 18.94 -17.62
C LEU A 305 18.97 19.52 -18.94
N LEU A 306 20.24 19.22 -19.25
CA LEU A 306 20.98 19.54 -20.46
C LEU A 306 21.97 18.40 -20.75
N GLU A 307 22.24 18.17 -22.03
CA GLU A 307 23.27 17.21 -22.45
C GLU A 307 24.67 17.71 -22.07
N LEU A 308 25.54 16.79 -21.65
CA LEU A 308 26.90 17.16 -21.19
C LEU A 308 27.72 17.80 -22.31
N ASP A 309 27.52 17.39 -23.57
CA ASP A 309 28.25 17.94 -24.71
C ASP A 309 27.80 19.36 -25.08
N GLU A 310 26.52 19.69 -24.86
CA GLU A 310 26.00 21.06 -24.96
C GLU A 310 26.64 21.95 -23.89
N ILE A 311 26.75 21.45 -22.66
CA ILE A 311 27.41 22.19 -21.56
C ILE A 311 28.89 22.43 -21.87
N LYS A 312 29.63 21.42 -22.35
CA LYS A 312 31.05 21.55 -22.72
C LYS A 312 31.25 22.61 -23.79
N THR A 313 30.45 22.55 -24.85
CA THR A 313 30.55 23.49 -25.98
C THR A 313 30.35 24.93 -25.51
N HIS A 314 29.30 25.18 -24.71
CA HIS A 314 29.03 26.52 -24.19
C HIS A 314 30.00 26.96 -23.09
N GLN A 315 30.60 26.05 -22.32
CA GLN A 315 31.65 26.39 -21.35
C GLN A 315 32.92 26.89 -22.04
N ASN A 316 33.26 26.34 -23.20
CA ASN A 316 34.42 26.77 -23.99
C ASN A 316 34.20 28.14 -24.69
N LEU A 317 32.94 28.51 -24.94
CA LEU A 317 32.57 29.78 -25.58
C LEU A 317 32.39 30.94 -24.58
N ASP A 318 32.29 30.65 -23.29
CA ASP A 318 31.99 31.64 -22.25
C ASP A 318 33.29 32.11 -21.56
N ASN A 319 33.43 33.40 -21.27
CA ASN A 319 34.61 33.98 -20.60
C ASN A 319 34.55 33.71 -19.08
N LEU A 320 34.50 32.44 -18.69
CA LEU A 320 34.45 32.02 -17.29
C LEU A 320 35.85 32.11 -16.65
N ASP A 321 35.91 32.64 -15.44
CA ASP A 321 37.14 32.69 -14.64
C ASP A 321 37.57 31.27 -14.21
N TYR A 322 38.48 30.67 -14.99
CA TYR A 322 38.99 29.31 -14.82
C TYR A 322 39.69 29.08 -13.46
N SER A 323 40.14 30.14 -12.79
CA SER A 323 40.89 30.03 -11.53
C SER A 323 40.06 29.46 -10.36
N LYS A 324 38.72 29.55 -10.43
CA LYS A 324 37.79 29.15 -9.35
C LYS A 324 37.18 27.76 -9.51
N TYR A 325 37.40 27.10 -10.65
CA TYR A 325 36.71 25.86 -11.01
C TYR A 325 37.69 24.73 -11.31
N LYS A 326 37.27 23.49 -11.09
CA LYS A 326 38.06 22.31 -11.46
C LYS A 326 37.48 21.71 -12.74
N LYS A 327 38.34 21.31 -13.67
CA LYS A 327 37.92 20.60 -14.89
C LYS A 327 37.92 19.10 -14.62
N ILE A 328 36.77 18.44 -14.79
CA ILE A 328 36.62 16.98 -14.69
C ILE A 328 35.91 16.51 -15.95
N ASN A 329 36.50 15.56 -16.69
CA ASN A 329 35.95 15.02 -17.96
C ASN A 329 35.54 16.14 -18.94
N ASP A 330 36.43 17.13 -19.10
CA ASP A 330 36.22 18.32 -19.93
C ASP A 330 35.08 19.27 -19.54
N VAL A 331 34.46 19.07 -18.37
CA VAL A 331 33.41 19.94 -17.83
C VAL A 331 33.95 20.71 -16.61
N LEU A 332 33.68 22.02 -16.55
CA LEU A 332 33.96 22.83 -15.37
C LEU A 332 32.99 22.50 -14.23
N VAL A 333 33.54 22.15 -13.08
CA VAL A 333 32.80 21.80 -11.86
C VAL A 333 33.31 22.56 -10.64
N LEU A 334 32.40 22.82 -9.71
CA LEU A 334 32.68 23.39 -8.39
C LEU A 334 32.45 22.34 -7.30
N LYS A 335 33.44 22.10 -6.44
CA LYS A 335 33.29 21.26 -5.25
C LYS A 335 32.81 22.10 -4.07
N LYS A 336 31.60 21.85 -3.57
CA LYS A 336 31.03 22.53 -2.38
C LYS A 336 30.42 21.50 -1.43
N LYS A 337 30.84 21.48 -0.16
CA LYS A 337 30.37 20.55 0.88
C LYS A 337 30.39 19.07 0.43
N ASN A 338 31.51 18.62 -0.16
CA ASN A 338 31.71 17.27 -0.73
C ASN A 338 30.82 16.88 -1.92
N LEU A 339 30.11 17.82 -2.55
CA LEU A 339 29.38 17.58 -3.79
C LEU A 339 30.02 18.35 -4.96
N PHE A 340 30.16 17.67 -6.10
CA PHE A 340 30.57 18.29 -7.37
C PHE A 340 29.34 18.84 -8.07
N LYS A 341 29.39 20.10 -8.48
CA LYS A 341 28.31 20.79 -9.18
C LYS A 341 28.81 21.30 -10.52
N ILE A 342 28.03 21.08 -11.57
CA ILE A 342 28.35 21.54 -12.93
C ILE A 342 28.19 23.05 -12.99
N VAL A 343 29.23 23.75 -13.44
CA VAL A 343 29.19 25.21 -13.61
C VAL A 343 28.42 25.51 -14.89
N VAL A 344 27.36 26.33 -14.80
CA VAL A 344 26.48 26.61 -15.95
C VAL A 344 26.87 27.93 -16.61
N PRO A 345 27.25 27.91 -17.91
CA PRO A 345 27.46 29.11 -18.73
C PRO A 345 26.23 30.02 -18.75
N PHE A 346 26.42 31.33 -18.92
CA PHE A 346 25.31 32.29 -18.90
C PHE A 346 24.21 31.93 -19.94
N SER A 347 24.62 31.52 -21.14
CA SER A 347 23.74 31.13 -22.25
C SER A 347 22.74 30.02 -21.89
N LEU A 348 23.14 29.09 -21.01
CA LEU A 348 22.37 27.89 -20.69
C LEU A 348 21.46 28.06 -19.46
N ARG A 349 21.66 29.10 -18.64
CA ARG A 349 20.90 29.30 -17.39
C ARG A 349 19.40 29.41 -17.63
N ARG A 350 18.98 30.23 -18.62
CA ARG A 350 17.56 30.41 -18.95
C ARG A 350 16.93 29.10 -19.42
N LYS A 351 17.65 28.33 -20.24
CA LYS A 351 17.20 27.01 -20.72
C LYS A 351 16.98 26.03 -19.58
N ILE A 352 17.90 25.97 -18.60
CA ILE A 352 17.72 25.13 -17.39
C ILE A 352 16.48 25.57 -16.60
N LEU A 353 16.32 26.87 -16.36
CA LEU A 353 15.18 27.40 -15.61
C LEU A 353 13.86 27.07 -16.30
N GLN A 354 13.78 27.29 -17.61
CA GLN A 354 12.60 27.02 -18.42
C GLN A 354 12.27 25.53 -18.50
N ASN A 355 13.26 24.68 -18.84
CA ASN A 355 13.08 23.23 -18.88
C ASN A 355 12.61 22.69 -17.52
N THR A 356 13.25 23.12 -16.43
CA THR A 356 12.85 22.69 -15.08
C THR A 356 11.44 23.18 -14.73
N HIS A 357 11.08 24.38 -15.14
CA HIS A 357 9.80 24.96 -14.77
C HIS A 357 8.64 24.37 -15.56
N GLU A 358 8.82 24.11 -16.85
CA GLU A 358 7.81 23.50 -17.73
C GLU A 358 7.68 22.00 -17.48
N GLN A 359 8.79 21.25 -17.46
CA GLN A 359 8.76 19.78 -17.29
C GLN A 359 8.19 19.34 -15.94
N PHE A 360 8.38 20.14 -14.90
CA PHE A 360 7.90 19.81 -13.54
C PHE A 360 6.62 20.56 -13.14
N GLY A 361 5.93 21.18 -14.10
CA GLY A 361 4.60 21.74 -13.91
C GLY A 361 4.57 23.00 -13.04
N HIS A 362 5.32 24.03 -13.42
CA HIS A 362 5.40 25.33 -12.75
C HIS A 362 5.72 25.27 -11.23
N PRO A 363 6.80 24.58 -10.83
CA PRO A 363 7.22 24.50 -9.43
C PRO A 363 7.58 25.89 -8.86
N GLY A 364 7.14 26.15 -7.63
CA GLY A 364 7.52 27.37 -6.91
C GLY A 364 9.01 27.44 -6.55
N THR A 365 9.49 28.63 -6.18
CA THR A 365 10.91 28.96 -5.95
C THR A 365 11.69 27.91 -5.15
N GLN A 366 11.18 27.49 -3.98
CA GLN A 366 11.90 26.53 -3.13
C GLN A 366 12.06 25.15 -3.79
N LYS A 367 11.05 24.70 -4.54
CA LYS A 367 11.11 23.42 -5.26
C LYS A 367 12.11 23.49 -6.41
N MET A 368 12.13 24.60 -7.16
CA MET A 368 13.13 24.82 -8.21
C MET A 368 14.56 24.82 -7.66
N ILE A 369 14.81 25.47 -6.51
CA ILE A 369 16.13 25.44 -5.84
C ILE A 369 16.53 23.99 -5.53
N ASN A 370 15.61 23.19 -4.98
CA ASN A 370 15.89 21.80 -4.62
C ASN A 370 16.16 20.90 -5.84
N LEU A 371 15.62 21.23 -7.02
CA LEU A 371 15.83 20.47 -8.26
C LEU A 371 17.16 20.84 -8.94
N ILE A 372 17.50 22.13 -8.98
CA ILE A 372 18.62 22.64 -9.78
C ILE A 372 19.91 22.70 -8.97
N ALA A 373 19.87 23.25 -7.74
CA ALA A 373 21.07 23.53 -6.95
C ALA A 373 21.89 22.32 -6.48
N PRO A 374 21.36 21.07 -6.42
CA PRO A 374 22.20 19.90 -6.14
C PRO A 374 23.18 19.58 -7.27
N GLN A 375 22.79 19.79 -8.53
CA GLN A 375 23.54 19.36 -9.72
C GLN A 375 24.28 20.52 -10.39
N TYR A 376 23.69 21.71 -10.39
CA TYR A 376 24.19 22.87 -11.12
C TYR A 376 24.62 24.00 -10.19
N TYR A 377 25.54 24.82 -10.68
CA TYR A 377 26.02 26.00 -9.99
C TYR A 377 26.24 27.16 -10.96
N TRP A 378 25.80 28.35 -10.56
CA TRP A 378 26.27 29.63 -11.08
C TRP A 378 26.09 30.71 -9.99
N PRO A 379 26.80 31.84 -10.07
CA PRO A 379 26.61 32.95 -9.13
C PRO A 379 25.14 33.39 -9.09
N HIS A 380 24.60 33.62 -7.90
CA HIS A 380 23.21 34.08 -7.69
C HIS A 380 22.08 33.14 -8.18
N ILE A 381 22.36 31.85 -8.39
CA ILE A 381 21.38 30.81 -8.79
C ILE A 381 20.02 30.89 -8.07
N ASN A 382 20.00 31.08 -6.75
CA ASN A 382 18.76 31.16 -5.98
C ASN A 382 17.94 32.43 -6.32
N GLN A 383 18.62 33.54 -6.59
CA GLN A 383 18.01 34.81 -6.94
C GLN A 383 17.44 34.75 -8.35
N ASP A 384 18.18 34.16 -9.30
CA ASP A 384 17.70 33.94 -10.67
C ASP A 384 16.46 33.04 -10.70
N ILE A 385 16.45 31.95 -9.91
CA ILE A 385 15.28 31.08 -9.76
C ILE A 385 14.08 31.85 -9.20
N LEU A 386 14.31 32.69 -8.18
CA LEU A 386 13.26 33.51 -7.58
C LEU A 386 12.68 34.50 -8.59
N VAL A 387 13.54 35.23 -9.29
CA VAL A 387 13.14 36.21 -10.32
C VAL A 387 12.38 35.50 -11.44
N PHE A 388 12.87 34.35 -11.90
CA PHE A 388 12.21 33.57 -12.95
C PHE A 388 10.80 33.14 -12.56
N VAL A 389 10.62 32.49 -11.40
CA VAL A 389 9.30 32.07 -10.92
C VAL A 389 8.36 33.26 -10.68
N LYS A 390 8.91 34.39 -10.21
CA LYS A 390 8.14 35.62 -9.97
C LYS A 390 7.59 36.22 -11.27
N HIS A 391 8.23 36.01 -12.41
CA HIS A 391 7.78 36.57 -13.70
C HIS A 391 7.11 35.52 -14.60
N CYS A 392 6.73 34.36 -14.05
CA CYS A 392 5.95 33.38 -14.81
C CYS A 392 4.46 33.72 -14.78
N ASP A 393 3.88 34.05 -15.94
CA ASP A 393 2.47 34.43 -16.08
C ASP A 393 1.51 33.34 -15.60
N VAL A 394 1.81 32.08 -15.94
CA VAL A 394 1.03 30.91 -15.50
C VAL A 394 1.04 30.77 -13.98
N CYS A 395 2.19 31.00 -13.33
CA CYS A 395 2.29 30.99 -11.86
C CYS A 395 1.50 32.12 -11.23
N GLN A 396 1.55 33.33 -11.81
CA GLN A 396 0.89 34.50 -11.28
C GLN A 396 -0.64 34.36 -11.35
N LEU A 397 -1.17 33.90 -12.49
CA LEU A 397 -2.60 33.66 -12.68
C LEU A 397 -3.16 32.60 -11.72
N ASN A 398 -2.37 31.57 -11.38
CA ASN A 398 -2.80 30.45 -10.53
C ASN A 398 -2.57 30.64 -9.02
N LYS A 399 -1.92 31.75 -8.60
CA LYS A 399 -1.54 31.97 -7.20
C LYS A 399 -2.76 32.34 -6.35
N LYS A 400 -3.29 31.37 -5.58
CA LYS A 400 -4.36 31.63 -4.61
C LYS A 400 -3.89 32.60 -3.50
N LYS A 401 -4.72 33.59 -3.17
CA LYS A 401 -4.53 34.48 -2.01
C LYS A 401 -4.41 33.62 -0.73
N ARG A 402 -3.41 33.88 0.12
CA ARG A 402 -3.25 33.18 1.40
C ARG A 402 -4.48 33.47 2.29
N GLN A 403 -5.29 32.45 2.56
CA GLN A 403 -6.34 32.50 3.58
C GLN A 403 -5.77 32.18 4.97
N LYS A 404 -6.43 32.66 6.03
CA LYS A 404 -6.09 32.34 7.43
C LYS A 404 -6.27 30.84 7.67
N ARG A 405 -5.42 30.23 8.51
CA ARG A 405 -5.51 28.81 8.88
C ARG A 405 -6.81 28.53 9.65
N PHE A 406 -7.55 27.50 9.27
CA PHE A 406 -8.64 26.93 10.08
C PHE A 406 -8.07 26.27 11.35
N GLY A 407 -8.88 26.22 12.41
CA GLY A 407 -8.53 25.60 13.70
C GLY A 407 -8.42 24.07 13.65
N LEU A 408 -7.98 23.46 14.75
CA LEU A 408 -7.85 22.00 14.89
C LEU A 408 -9.23 21.32 15.01
N LEU A 409 -9.40 20.16 14.38
CA LEU A 409 -10.61 19.33 14.48
C LEU A 409 -10.71 18.77 15.92
N GLN A 410 -11.86 18.90 16.58
CA GLN A 410 -12.11 18.34 17.91
C GLN A 410 -13.07 17.15 17.81
N THR A 411 -12.80 16.08 18.57
CA THR A 411 -13.70 14.93 18.69
C THR A 411 -14.80 15.23 19.70
N VAL A 412 -16.04 14.85 19.39
CA VAL A 412 -17.16 14.89 20.35
C VAL A 412 -16.94 13.77 21.38
N PRO A 413 -16.94 14.06 22.70
CA PRO A 413 -16.69 13.04 23.72
C PRO A 413 -17.81 11.97 23.74
N PRO A 414 -17.48 10.71 24.08
CA PRO A 414 -18.51 9.70 24.37
C PRO A 414 -19.31 10.10 25.61
N THR A 415 -20.58 9.68 25.68
CA THR A 415 -21.53 10.11 26.71
C THR A 415 -22.08 8.87 27.42
N ASP A 416 -21.94 8.83 28.74
CA ASP A 416 -22.32 7.65 29.54
C ASP A 416 -23.72 7.78 30.14
N ARG A 417 -24.36 8.95 30.00
CA ARG A 417 -25.69 9.25 30.56
C ARG A 417 -26.71 9.58 29.46
N PRO A 418 -27.93 9.02 29.53
CA PRO A 418 -29.03 9.46 28.67
C PRO A 418 -29.28 10.96 28.81
N PHE A 419 -29.57 11.61 27.68
CA PHE A 419 -29.83 13.04 27.51
C PHE A 419 -28.72 13.97 28.01
N GLU A 420 -27.49 13.48 28.19
CA GLU A 420 -26.36 14.37 28.43
C GLU A 420 -26.03 15.21 27.18
N TYR A 421 -26.13 14.57 26.02
CA TYR A 421 -25.67 15.16 24.76
C TYR A 421 -26.62 14.81 23.61
N LEU A 422 -27.16 15.85 22.99
CA LEU A 422 -27.86 15.77 21.72
C LEU A 422 -27.04 16.48 20.65
N SER A 423 -27.06 15.97 19.43
CA SER A 423 -26.67 16.75 18.26
C SER A 423 -27.87 17.00 17.37
N ILE A 424 -27.88 18.15 16.69
CA ILE A 424 -28.88 18.48 15.68
C ILE A 424 -28.18 18.84 14.38
N ASP A 425 -28.63 18.23 13.29
CA ASP A 425 -28.14 18.48 11.94
C ASP A 425 -29.31 18.62 10.96
N THR A 426 -29.06 19.21 9.80
CA THR A 426 -30.08 19.39 8.76
C THR A 426 -29.62 18.87 7.42
N VAL A 427 -30.44 18.01 6.82
CA VAL A 427 -30.30 17.60 5.43
C VAL A 427 -31.26 18.45 4.61
N GLY A 428 -30.72 19.22 3.65
CA GLY A 428 -31.50 20.00 2.69
C GLY A 428 -31.44 19.42 1.27
N GLY A 429 -32.11 20.08 0.33
CA GLY A 429 -32.03 19.73 -1.10
C GLY A 429 -33.18 18.86 -1.63
N PHE A 430 -34.26 18.70 -0.88
CA PHE A 430 -35.42 17.87 -1.25
C PHE A 430 -36.41 18.55 -2.23
N ASN A 431 -35.91 19.35 -3.18
CA ASN A 431 -36.74 20.21 -4.05
C ASN A 431 -37.50 19.47 -5.18
N TYR A 432 -37.38 18.14 -5.28
CA TYR A 432 -37.73 17.39 -6.50
C TYR A 432 -39.12 16.75 -6.51
N TYR A 433 -39.91 16.83 -5.42
CA TYR A 433 -41.09 15.95 -5.22
C TYR A 433 -42.43 16.66 -4.97
N ASN A 434 -42.63 17.91 -5.42
CA ASN A 434 -43.85 18.71 -5.15
C ASN A 434 -44.23 18.85 -3.65
N SER A 435 -43.32 18.50 -2.73
CA SER A 435 -43.52 18.63 -1.29
C SER A 435 -43.18 20.04 -0.82
N THR A 436 -43.97 20.55 0.11
CA THR A 436 -43.66 21.83 0.78
C THR A 436 -42.50 21.70 1.77
N LYS A 437 -42.13 20.47 2.15
CA LYS A 437 -41.05 20.16 3.10
C LYS A 437 -39.74 19.98 2.33
N LYS A 438 -38.80 20.90 2.54
CA LYS A 438 -37.53 21.00 1.81
C LYS A 438 -36.32 20.52 2.61
N TYR A 439 -36.53 20.30 3.91
CA TYR A 439 -35.48 19.98 4.87
C TYR A 439 -35.91 18.84 5.79
N LEU A 440 -34.94 18.08 6.26
CA LEU A 440 -35.08 17.07 7.30
C LEU A 440 -34.12 17.41 8.44
N HIS A 441 -34.66 17.77 9.59
CA HIS A 441 -33.88 18.03 10.80
C HIS A 441 -33.71 16.73 11.59
N LEU A 442 -32.47 16.35 11.86
CA LEU A 442 -32.12 15.13 12.58
C LEU A 442 -31.62 15.52 13.96
N VAL A 443 -32.28 15.03 15.01
CA VAL A 443 -31.80 15.14 16.38
C VAL A 443 -31.30 13.77 16.81
N ILE A 444 -30.04 13.68 17.21
CA ILE A 444 -29.37 12.42 17.54
C ILE A 444 -29.05 12.40 19.02
N HIS A 445 -29.53 11.37 19.71
CA HIS A 445 -29.16 11.08 21.09
C HIS A 445 -27.86 10.28 21.14
N HIS A 446 -26.81 10.86 21.73
CA HIS A 446 -25.47 10.27 21.66
C HIS A 446 -25.30 8.98 22.49
N ALA A 447 -26.04 8.82 23.59
CA ALA A 447 -25.92 7.63 24.43
C ALA A 447 -26.62 6.40 23.81
N SER A 448 -27.86 6.54 23.30
CA SER A 448 -28.60 5.40 22.71
C SER A 448 -28.50 5.31 21.18
N ARG A 449 -27.92 6.31 20.51
CA ARG A 449 -27.92 6.47 19.05
C ARG A 449 -29.31 6.59 18.41
N TYR A 450 -30.34 6.85 19.22
CA TYR A 450 -31.69 7.10 18.72
C TYR A 450 -31.74 8.41 17.93
N VAL A 451 -32.50 8.41 16.83
CA VAL A 451 -32.60 9.55 15.92
C VAL A 451 -34.06 9.96 15.79
N TRP A 452 -34.35 11.23 16.09
CA TRP A 452 -35.60 11.87 15.71
C TRP A 452 -35.42 12.61 14.39
N ALA A 453 -36.34 12.40 13.45
CA ALA A 453 -36.31 13.02 12.14
C ALA A 453 -37.56 13.88 11.92
N PHE A 454 -37.38 15.18 11.71
CA PHE A 454 -38.46 16.15 11.59
C PHE A 454 -38.46 16.83 10.22
N PRO A 455 -39.49 16.62 9.38
CA PRO A 455 -39.59 17.28 8.08
C PRO A 455 -40.03 18.75 8.23
N SER A 456 -39.28 19.66 7.62
CA SER A 456 -39.51 21.11 7.71
C SER A 456 -39.53 21.81 6.35
N LYS A 457 -40.19 22.96 6.31
CA LYS A 457 -40.22 23.87 5.15
C LYS A 457 -39.02 24.83 5.16
N SER A 458 -38.41 25.06 6.31
CA SER A 458 -37.37 26.08 6.52
C SER A 458 -36.36 25.67 7.60
N GLU A 459 -35.20 26.34 7.59
CA GLU A 459 -34.13 26.23 8.59
C GLU A 459 -34.15 27.44 9.54
N THR A 460 -35.35 27.90 9.90
CA THR A 460 -35.52 29.06 10.80
C THR A 460 -35.34 28.65 12.26
N THR A 461 -35.04 29.64 13.10
CA THR A 461 -34.93 29.46 14.56
C THR A 461 -36.15 28.78 15.17
N GLU A 462 -37.35 29.16 14.71
CA GLU A 462 -38.62 28.60 15.16
C GLU A 462 -38.78 27.13 14.73
N ALA A 463 -38.32 26.78 13.52
CA ALA A 463 -38.38 25.41 13.04
C ALA A 463 -37.51 24.49 13.93
N TYR A 464 -36.28 24.89 14.23
CA TYR A 464 -35.40 24.14 15.13
C TYR A 464 -35.95 24.06 16.55
N ALA A 465 -36.45 25.17 17.11
CA ALA A 465 -37.02 25.18 18.44
C ALA A 465 -38.24 24.23 18.55
N ASN A 466 -39.11 24.21 17.55
CA ASN A 466 -40.27 23.31 17.54
C ASN A 466 -39.89 21.82 17.41
N CYS A 467 -38.79 21.51 16.72
CA CYS A 467 -38.24 20.15 16.68
C CYS A 467 -37.71 19.74 18.06
N LEU A 468 -36.90 20.60 18.68
CA LEU A 468 -36.31 20.31 19.99
C LEU A 468 -37.35 20.26 21.11
N LYS A 469 -38.41 21.07 21.07
CA LYS A 469 -39.53 20.96 22.03
C LYS A 469 -40.12 19.55 22.10
N GLN A 470 -40.28 18.90 20.94
CA GLN A 470 -40.81 17.53 20.88
C GLN A 470 -39.87 16.52 21.55
N VAL A 471 -38.55 16.71 21.41
CA VAL A 471 -37.55 15.85 22.07
C VAL A 471 -37.46 16.17 23.57
N PHE A 472 -37.54 17.45 23.94
CA PHE A 472 -37.46 17.93 25.31
C PHE A 472 -38.70 17.61 26.15
N HIS A 473 -39.83 17.28 25.53
CA HIS A 473 -40.97 16.68 26.24
C HIS A 473 -40.61 15.34 26.90
N ILE A 474 -39.63 14.61 26.36
CA ILE A 474 -39.11 13.38 26.97
C ILE A 474 -38.15 13.77 28.09
N GLN A 475 -37.07 14.49 27.75
CA GLN A 475 -36.09 15.01 28.70
C GLN A 475 -35.24 16.11 28.05
N VAL A 476 -34.93 17.16 28.82
CA VAL A 476 -34.07 18.26 28.37
C VAL A 476 -32.61 17.83 28.37
N SER A 477 -31.89 18.13 27.28
CA SER A 477 -30.47 17.79 27.16
C SER A 477 -29.58 18.75 27.93
N THR A 478 -28.50 18.24 28.54
CA THR A 478 -27.50 19.10 29.19
C THR A 478 -26.64 19.85 28.17
N LYS A 479 -26.32 19.22 27.05
CA LYS A 479 -25.50 19.79 25.97
C LYS A 479 -26.19 19.58 24.63
N LEU A 480 -26.16 20.60 23.79
CA LEU A 480 -26.64 20.54 22.41
C LEU A 480 -25.50 20.92 21.47
N LEU A 481 -25.20 20.04 20.52
CA LEU A 481 -24.24 20.26 19.45
C LEU A 481 -24.97 20.56 18.15
N SER A 482 -24.65 21.68 17.52
CA SER A 482 -25.12 22.03 16.18
C SER A 482 -23.95 22.52 15.34
N ASP A 483 -24.20 22.71 14.05
CA ASP A 483 -23.33 23.54 13.23
C ASP A 483 -23.46 25.03 13.65
N ARG A 484 -22.74 25.91 12.93
CA ARG A 484 -22.81 27.37 13.16
C ARG A 484 -23.84 28.05 12.26
N ASN A 485 -24.94 27.38 11.92
CA ASN A 485 -26.02 28.03 11.19
C ASN A 485 -26.52 29.27 11.95
N GLY A 486 -26.87 30.33 11.22
CA GLY A 486 -27.37 31.59 11.77
C GLY A 486 -28.56 31.42 12.70
N ALA A 487 -29.40 30.41 12.45
CA ALA A 487 -30.55 30.09 13.30
C ALA A 487 -30.13 29.65 14.72
N PHE A 488 -29.14 28.76 14.85
CA PHE A 488 -28.63 28.27 16.13
C PHE A 488 -27.83 29.33 16.92
N THR A 489 -27.21 30.27 16.21
CA THR A 489 -26.42 31.34 16.83
C THR A 489 -27.25 32.58 17.20
N SER A 490 -28.52 32.62 16.80
CA SER A 490 -29.44 33.73 17.07
C SER A 490 -29.73 33.92 18.57
N SER A 491 -29.98 35.16 18.99
CA SER A 491 -30.38 35.48 20.37
C SER A 491 -31.67 34.78 20.76
N LYS A 492 -32.60 34.62 19.82
CA LYS A 492 -33.88 33.94 20.03
C LYS A 492 -33.70 32.45 20.33
N PHE A 493 -32.78 31.77 19.65
CA PHE A 493 -32.49 30.36 19.90
C PHE A 493 -31.78 30.17 21.24
N LYS A 494 -30.83 31.05 21.58
CA LYS A 494 -30.14 31.04 22.88
C LYS A 494 -31.07 31.29 24.07
N ARG A 495 -32.19 32.01 23.88
CA ARG A 495 -33.22 32.20 24.91
C ARG A 495 -34.18 31.01 25.00
N PHE A 496 -34.27 30.21 23.94
CA PHE A 496 -35.11 29.02 23.91
C PHE A 496 -34.44 27.84 24.63
N LEU A 497 -33.14 27.65 24.42
CA LEU A 497 -32.29 26.77 25.24
C LEU A 497 -32.20 27.30 26.65
#